data_AF-A0A7X3TWB1-F1
#
_entry.id   AF-A0A7X3TWB1-F1
#
_cell.length_a   1.000
_cell.length_b   1.000
_cell.length_c   1.000
_cell.angle_alpha   90.00
_cell.angle_beta   90.00
_cell.angle_gamma   90.00
#
_symmetry.space_group_name_H-M   'P 1'
#
loop_
_entity.id
_entity.type
_entity.pdbx_description
1 polymer ?
#
loop_
_entity_poly.entity_id
_entity_poly.type
_entity_poly.pdbx_seq_one_letter_code
_entity_poly.pdbx_strand_id
1 'polypeptide(L)'
;MPTPERMQRYRDVAARRQQGVVVLEDIHDPHNAEAVFRSCDAFGFQRVCLIFDEEERFDPRRVGKLSSSSANKWLDFEVYSSARECLDVLHGEGFEVVAT
;
A
#
# COMPACT_ATOMS: atom_id res chain seq x y z
N MET A 1 23.42 -4.87 12.83
CA MET A 1 23.39 -4.87 11.35
C MET A 1 22.79 -6.19 10.86
N PRO A 2 22.07 -6.22 9.72
CA PRO A 2 21.53 -7.46 9.16
C PRO A 2 22.65 -8.44 8.80
N THR A 3 22.39 -9.75 8.87
CA THR A 3 23.33 -10.76 8.34
C THR A 3 23.42 -10.65 6.81
N PRO A 4 24.51 -11.14 6.18
CA PRO A 4 24.63 -11.15 4.73
C PRO A 4 23.44 -11.81 4.01
N GLU A 5 22.92 -12.92 4.55
CA GLU A 5 21.77 -13.64 3.98
C GLU A 5 20.47 -12.83 4.10
N ARG A 6 20.31 -12.10 5.21
CA ARG A 6 19.16 -11.21 5.38
C ARG A 6 19.25 -10.02 4.43
N MET A 7 20.43 -9.46 4.26
CA MET A 7 20.65 -8.37 3.31
C MET A 7 20.38 -8.83 1.86
N GLN A 8 20.77 -10.05 1.50
CA GLN A 8 20.47 -10.58 0.18
C GLN A 8 18.96 -10.71 -0.06
N ARG A 9 18.21 -11.25 0.91
CA ARG A 9 16.74 -11.31 0.82
C ARG A 9 16.10 -9.94 0.62
N TYR A 10 16.62 -8.90 1.27
CA TYR A 10 16.11 -7.54 1.08
C TYR A 10 16.32 -7.05 -0.35
N ARG A 11 17.49 -7.31 -0.94
CA ARG A 11 17.77 -6.98 -2.34
C ARG A 11 16.87 -7.76 -3.29
N ASP A 12 16.65 -9.05 -3.01
CA ASP A 12 15.80 -9.90 -3.85
C ASP A 12 14.34 -9.42 -3.84
N VAL A 13 13.82 -9.00 -2.68
CA VAL A 13 12.47 -8.40 -2.58
C VAL A 13 12.41 -7.07 -3.32
N ALA A 14 13.39 -6.18 -3.10
CA ALA A 14 13.43 -4.88 -3.77
C ALA A 14 13.48 -5.01 -5.30
N ALA A 15 14.25 -5.96 -5.83
CA ALA A 15 14.37 -6.22 -7.26
C ALA A 15 13.08 -6.79 -7.90
N ARG A 16 12.13 -7.28 -7.09
CA ARG A 16 10.84 -7.86 -7.55
C ARG A 16 9.66 -6.90 -7.37
N ARG A 17 9.90 -5.68 -6.89
CA ARG A 17 8.84 -4.67 -6.82
C ARG A 17 8.40 -4.26 -8.22
N GLN A 18 7.11 -4.05 -8.39
CA GLN A 18 6.50 -3.57 -9.63
C GLN A 18 6.07 -2.11 -9.49
N GLN A 19 5.89 -1.45 -10.63
CA GLN A 19 5.55 -0.03 -10.71
C GLN A 19 4.05 0.24 -10.55
N GLY A 20 3.22 -0.79 -10.43
CA GLY A 20 1.78 -0.63 -10.24
C GLY A 20 1.42 -0.02 -8.89
N VAL A 21 0.20 0.53 -8.82
CA VAL A 21 -0.37 1.16 -7.63
C VAL A 21 -1.70 0.48 -7.30
N VAL A 22 -1.96 0.28 -6.01
CA VAL A 22 -3.26 -0.19 -5.51
C VAL A 22 -3.95 0.96 -4.78
N VAL A 23 -5.21 1.20 -5.10
CA VAL A 23 -6.03 2.24 -4.47
C VAL A 23 -7.12 1.58 -3.63
N LEU A 24 -7.29 2.05 -2.39
CA LEU A 24 -8.37 1.65 -1.49
C LEU A 24 -9.22 2.88 -1.17
N GLU A 25 -10.48 2.84 -1.57
CA GLU A 25 -11.45 3.90 -1.31
C GLU A 25 -12.39 3.51 -0.17
N ASP A 26 -12.53 4.39 0.81
CA ASP A 26 -13.46 4.31 1.95
C ASP A 26 -13.50 2.92 2.61
N ILE A 27 -12.31 2.42 2.94
CA ILE A 27 -12.18 1.14 3.62
C ILE A 27 -12.58 1.26 5.10
N HIS A 28 -13.79 0.82 5.42
CA HIS A 28 -14.38 0.92 6.75
C HIS A 28 -13.60 0.19 7.86
N ASP A 29 -13.25 -1.09 7.62
CA ASP A 29 -12.51 -1.89 8.61
C ASP A 29 -11.00 -1.87 8.31
N PRO A 30 -10.17 -1.28 9.20
CA PRO A 30 -8.73 -1.26 9.03
C PRO A 30 -8.09 -2.66 8.92
N HIS A 31 -8.71 -3.71 9.46
CA HIS A 31 -8.22 -5.08 9.30
C HIS A 31 -8.30 -5.58 7.85
N ASN A 32 -9.30 -5.13 7.09
CA ASN A 32 -9.38 -5.43 5.65
C ASN A 32 -8.26 -4.73 4.89
N ALA A 33 -7.93 -3.49 5.27
CA ALA A 33 -6.80 -2.78 4.68
C ALA A 33 -5.48 -3.54 4.91
N GLU A 34 -5.28 -4.10 6.12
CA GLU A 34 -4.10 -4.90 6.42
C GLU A 34 -4.01 -6.21 5.60
N ALA A 35 -5.16 -6.83 5.29
CA ALA A 35 -5.20 -7.98 4.40
C ALA A 35 -4.78 -7.60 2.97
N VAL A 36 -5.20 -6.43 2.49
CA VAL A 36 -4.75 -5.87 1.22
C VAL A 36 -3.25 -5.55 1.26
N PHE A 37 -2.73 -4.98 2.35
CA PHE A 37 -1.30 -4.67 2.48
C PHE A 37 -0.44 -5.93 2.36
N ARG A 38 -0.85 -7.03 3.00
CA ARG A 38 -0.18 -8.32 2.86
C ARG A 38 -0.17 -8.82 1.41
N SER A 39 -1.28 -8.61 0.70
CA SER A 39 -1.38 -8.99 -0.71
C SER A 39 -0.47 -8.11 -1.57
N CYS A 40 -0.46 -6.79 -1.34
CA CYS A 40 0.44 -5.87 -2.05
C CYS A 40 1.90 -6.27 -1.88
N ASP A 41 2.34 -6.52 -0.64
CA ASP A 41 3.71 -6.94 -0.36
C ASP A 41 4.05 -8.28 -1.05
N ALA A 42 3.14 -9.26 -0.99
CA ALA A 42 3.33 -10.56 -1.61
C ALA A 42 3.42 -10.51 -3.14
N PHE A 43 2.62 -9.64 -3.78
CA PHE A 43 2.60 -9.47 -5.24
C PHE A 43 3.57 -8.39 -5.74
N GLY A 44 4.34 -7.76 -4.86
CA GLY A 44 5.37 -6.79 -5.23
C GLY A 44 4.87 -5.38 -5.50
N PHE A 45 3.62 -5.03 -5.17
CA PHE A 45 3.16 -3.64 -5.22
C PHE A 45 3.79 -2.86 -4.08
N GLN A 46 4.49 -1.76 -4.40
CA GLN A 46 5.18 -0.93 -3.41
C GLN A 46 4.30 0.21 -2.90
N ARG A 47 3.51 0.83 -3.79
CA ARG A 47 2.71 2.02 -3.51
C ARG A 47 1.23 1.65 -3.32
N VAL A 48 0.66 2.13 -2.22
CA VAL A 48 -0.76 1.99 -1.88
C VAL A 48 -1.35 3.37 -1.58
N CYS A 49 -2.40 3.74 -2.30
CA CYS A 49 -3.17 4.95 -2.04
C CYS A 49 -4.41 4.61 -1.21
N LEU A 50 -4.67 5.37 -0.15
CA LEU A 50 -5.90 5.29 0.63
C LEU A 50 -6.70 6.58 0.44
N ILE A 51 -7.97 6.45 0.11
CA ILE A 51 -8.92 7.56 0.05
C ILE A 51 -9.88 7.41 1.23
N PHE A 52 -10.03 8.50 1.99
CA PHE A 52 -11.01 8.62 3.06
C PHE A 52 -11.86 9.87 2.77
N ASP A 53 -12.95 9.68 2.02
CA ASP A 53 -13.93 10.72 1.70
C ASP A 53 -15.08 10.67 2.72
N GLU A 54 -15.60 9.46 2.99
CA GLU A 54 -16.68 9.23 3.95
C GLU A 54 -16.20 8.58 5.26
N GLU A 55 -15.19 7.70 5.20
CA GLU A 55 -14.75 6.93 6.36
C GLU A 55 -13.74 7.66 7.25
N GLU A 56 -13.65 7.25 8.52
CA GLU A 56 -12.64 7.82 9.43
C GLU A 56 -11.23 7.43 8.99
N ARG A 57 -10.40 8.44 8.75
CA ARG A 57 -8.99 8.24 8.43
C ARG A 57 -8.25 7.53 9.56
N PHE A 58 -7.49 6.50 9.19
CA PHE A 58 -6.51 5.88 10.08
C PHE A 58 -5.06 6.03 9.55
N ASP A 59 -4.09 5.77 10.43
CA ASP A 59 -2.67 5.71 10.06
C ASP A 59 -2.28 4.29 9.62
N PRO A 60 -2.04 4.03 8.32
CA PRO A 60 -1.75 2.70 7.79
C PRO A 60 -0.48 2.05 8.38
N ARG A 61 0.42 2.84 8.98
CA ARG A 61 1.62 2.32 9.66
C ARG A 61 1.36 1.91 11.11
N ARG A 62 0.22 2.32 11.69
CA ARG A 62 -0.15 2.04 13.09
C ARG A 62 -1.30 1.07 13.24
N VAL A 63 -2.03 0.75 12.18
CA VAL A 63 -3.08 -0.28 12.21
C VAL A 63 -2.48 -1.66 12.52
N GLY A 64 -3.15 -2.39 13.43
CA GLY A 64 -2.93 -3.80 13.77
C GLY A 64 -1.48 -4.27 13.77
N LYS A 65 -0.87 -4.29 14.96
CA LYS A 65 0.47 -4.86 15.16
C LYS A 65 0.59 -6.35 14.76
N LEU A 66 -0.52 -7.04 14.49
CA LEU A 66 -0.59 -8.49 14.28
C LEU A 66 -1.13 -8.89 12.89
N SER A 67 -2.15 -8.22 12.36
CA SER A 67 -2.89 -8.71 11.17
C SER A 67 -2.12 -8.54 9.85
N SER A 68 -1.35 -7.46 9.70
CA SER A 68 -0.56 -7.15 8.51
C SER A 68 0.72 -7.97 8.37
N SER A 69 1.09 -8.77 9.38
CA SER A 69 2.37 -9.51 9.38
C SER A 69 3.60 -8.61 9.12
N SER A 70 3.55 -7.34 9.55
CA SER A 70 4.54 -6.29 9.25
C SER A 70 4.67 -5.85 7.79
N ALA A 71 3.78 -6.27 6.89
CA ALA A 71 3.78 -5.82 5.48
C ALA A 71 3.70 -4.29 5.36
N ASN A 72 2.95 -3.64 6.25
CA ASN A 72 2.84 -2.18 6.30
C ASN A 72 4.17 -1.43 6.55
N LYS A 73 5.22 -2.11 7.02
CA LYS A 73 6.56 -1.50 7.16
C LYS A 73 7.33 -1.46 5.84
N TRP A 74 6.89 -2.23 4.85
CA TRP A 74 7.55 -2.42 3.56
C TRP A 74 6.88 -1.67 2.41
N LEU A 75 5.70 -1.10 2.65
CA LEU A 75 4.90 -0.40 1.66
C LEU A 75 4.99 1.12 1.87
N ASP A 76 4.84 1.84 0.77
CA ASP A 76 4.67 3.28 0.77
C ASP A 76 3.19 3.62 0.66
N PHE A 77 2.74 4.53 1.53
CA PHE A 77 1.34 4.92 1.64
C PHE A 77 1.18 6.39 1.30
N GLU A 78 0.20 6.65 0.45
CA GLU A 78 -0.30 7.99 0.17
C GLU A 78 -1.76 8.05 0.58
N VAL A 79 -2.16 9.14 1.22
CA VAL A 79 -3.51 9.29 1.77
C VAL A 79 -4.14 10.54 1.18
N TYR A 80 -5.34 10.36 0.63
CA TYR A 80 -6.10 11.38 -0.07
C TYR A 80 -7.45 11.62 0.61
N SER A 81 -7.99 12.81 0.37
CA SER A 81 -9.29 13.23 0.91
C SER A 81 -10.46 13.01 -0.05
N SER A 82 -10.19 12.66 -1.30
CA SER A 82 -11.20 12.34 -2.30
C SER A 82 -10.62 11.49 -3.43
N ALA A 83 -11.47 10.75 -4.13
CA ALA A 83 -11.07 10.01 -5.31
C ALA A 83 -10.53 10.92 -6.42
N ARG A 84 -11.12 12.12 -6.58
CA ARG A 84 -10.65 13.09 -7.58
C ARG A 84 -9.18 13.45 -7.36
N GLU A 85 -8.82 13.81 -6.13
CA GLU A 85 -7.44 14.18 -5.78
C GLU A 85 -6.45 13.05 -6.09
N CYS A 86 -6.81 11.82 -5.72
CA CYS A 86 -5.98 10.64 -5.99
C CYS A 86 -5.84 10.36 -7.50
N LEU A 87 -6.96 10.34 -8.23
CA LEU A 87 -6.98 10.01 -9.65
C LEU A 87 -6.31 11.08 -10.51
N ASP A 88 -6.44 12.37 -10.18
CA ASP A 88 -5.75 13.45 -10.89
C ASP A 88 -4.22 13.29 -10.79
N VAL A 89 -3.71 12.89 -9.62
CA VAL A 89 -2.29 12.58 -9.43
C VAL A 89 -1.89 11.36 -10.27
N LEU A 90 -2.62 10.25 -10.17
CA LEU A 90 -2.28 9.01 -10.89
C LEU A 90 -2.35 9.19 -12.41
N HIS A 91 -3.35 9.89 -12.94
CA HIS A 91 -3.42 10.23 -14.36
C HIS A 91 -2.28 11.16 -14.79
N GLY A 92 -1.91 12.14 -13.95
CA GLY A 92 -0.76 13.02 -14.21
C GLY A 92 0.58 12.27 -14.27
N GLU A 93 0.68 11.15 -13.56
CA GLU A 93 1.82 10.24 -13.59
C GLU A 93 1.76 9.20 -14.74
N GLY A 94 0.65 9.17 -15.49
CA GLY A 94 0.49 8.30 -16.66
C GLY A 94 -0.05 6.90 -16.35
N PHE A 95 -0.64 6.68 -15.17
CA PHE A 95 -1.30 5.41 -14.85
C PHE A 95 -2.62 5.24 -15.59
N GLU A 96 -2.87 4.02 -16.06
CA GLU A 96 -4.21 3.57 -16.48
C GLU A 96 -4.94 3.00 -15.26
N VAL A 97 -6.18 3.43 -15.03
CA VAL A 97 -6.98 3.06 -13.86
C VAL A 97 -8.01 2.01 -14.24
N VAL A 98 -8.03 0.92 -13.48
CA VAL A 98 -9.03 -0.16 -13.60
C VAL A 98 -9.76 -0.29 -12.26
N ALA A 99 -11.08 -0.24 -12.29
CA ALA A 99 -11.93 -0.29 -11.09
C ALA A 99 -12.86 -1.53 -11.11
N THR A 100 -13.32 -1.93 -9.92
CA THR A 100 -14.20 -3.10 -9.69
C THR A 100 -15.49 -2.69 -9.02
#